data_AF-A0A2D6XAA8-F1
#
_entry.id   AF-A0A2D6XAA8-F1
#
_cell.length_a   1.000
_cell.length_b   1.000
_cell.length_c   1.000
_cell.angle_alpha   90.00
_cell.angle_beta   90.00
_cell.angle_gamma   90.00
#
_symmetry.space_group_name_H-M   'P 1'
#
loop_
_entity.id
_entity.type
_entity.pdbx_description
1 polymer ?
#
loop_
_entity_poly.entity_id
_entity_poly.type
_entity_poly.pdbx_seq_one_letter_code
_entity_poly.pdbx_strand_id
1 'polypeptide(L)'
;MGGEGTVTFSDKNDIIEYLIRVYRESVDYNNGNRGGAILDTYMQLPFFSNVTHFLDVKLQGDIKRYIYAKDTGTPPYSGGYGDTPNIWMDKYFIIKSIINEHEGREIKKRGKQ
;
A
#
# COMPACT_ATOMS: atom_id res chain seq x y z
N MET A 1 -27.01 -6.88 6.54
CA MET A 1 -27.33 -5.43 6.62
C MET A 1 -27.72 -5.13 8.05
N GLY A 2 -26.96 -4.32 8.78
CA GLY A 2 -27.31 -3.97 10.16
C GLY A 2 -26.24 -3.15 10.84
N GLY A 3 -26.59 -1.90 11.19
CA GLY A 3 -25.86 -1.07 12.15
C GLY A 3 -25.46 0.31 11.62
N GLU A 4 -26.43 1.22 11.43
CA GLU A 4 -26.18 2.66 11.58
C GLU A 4 -26.01 2.96 13.08
N GLY A 5 -24.89 2.51 13.65
CA GLY A 5 -24.52 2.76 15.03
C GLY A 5 -23.12 3.38 15.07
N THR A 6 -22.96 4.44 15.85
CA THR A 6 -21.63 4.99 16.14
C THR A 6 -20.85 3.96 16.95
N VAL A 7 -19.72 3.49 16.40
CA VAL A 7 -18.78 2.62 17.13
C VAL A 7 -17.71 3.53 17.75
N THR A 8 -17.43 3.34 19.04
CA THR A 8 -16.36 4.05 19.74
C THR A 8 -15.26 3.04 20.08
N PHE A 9 -14.01 3.41 19.79
CA PHE A 9 -12.83 2.61 20.12
C PHE A 9 -12.16 3.23 21.35
N SER A 10 -12.04 2.47 22.42
CA SER A 10 -11.50 2.92 23.70
C SER A 10 -10.07 2.42 23.90
N ASP A 11 -9.73 1.25 23.37
CA ASP A 11 -8.39 0.69 23.47
C ASP A 11 -7.96 -0.11 22.23
N LYS A 12 -6.75 -0.69 22.32
CA LYS A 12 -6.14 -1.47 21.23
C LYS A 12 -6.92 -2.76 20.93
N ASN A 13 -7.54 -3.39 21.91
CA ASN A 13 -8.30 -4.63 21.72
C ASN A 13 -9.55 -4.36 20.88
N ASP A 14 -10.23 -3.22 21.07
CA ASP A 14 -11.38 -2.84 20.24
C ASP A 14 -10.98 -2.73 18.75
N ILE A 15 -9.80 -2.18 18.48
CA ILE A 15 -9.24 -2.07 17.13
C ILE A 15 -8.92 -3.46 16.57
N ILE A 16 -8.30 -4.33 17.36
CA ILE A 16 -7.98 -5.71 16.94
C ILE A 16 -9.27 -6.49 16.61
N GLU A 17 -10.29 -6.37 17.45
CA GLU A 17 -11.58 -7.03 17.23
C GLU A 17 -12.24 -6.54 15.93
N TYR A 18 -12.23 -5.22 15.69
CA TYR A 18 -12.69 -4.64 14.44
C TYR A 18 -11.93 -5.17 13.23
N LEU A 19 -10.59 -5.22 13.28
CA LEU A 19 -9.79 -5.73 12.18
C LEU A 19 -10.05 -7.23 11.91
N ILE A 20 -10.24 -8.04 12.95
CA ILE A 20 -10.62 -9.45 12.81
C ILE A 20 -12.00 -9.57 12.14
N ARG A 21 -12.94 -8.71 12.50
CA ARG A 21 -14.26 -8.67 11.89
C ARG A 21 -14.18 -8.31 10.40
N VAL A 22 -13.46 -7.25 10.05
CA VAL A 22 -13.22 -6.87 8.64
C VAL A 22 -12.61 -8.02 7.87
N TYR A 23 -11.61 -8.71 8.44
CA TYR A 23 -10.99 -9.86 7.80
C TYR A 23 -12.00 -10.96 7.50
N ARG A 24 -12.83 -11.35 8.48
CA ARG A 24 -13.85 -12.40 8.30
C ARG A 24 -14.86 -12.02 7.22
N GLU A 25 -15.40 -10.81 7.30
CA GLU A 25 -16.36 -10.30 6.31
C GLU A 25 -15.75 -10.23 4.90
N SER A 26 -14.47 -9.85 4.80
CA SER A 26 -13.76 -9.81 3.53
C SER A 26 -13.41 -11.21 2.98
N VAL A 27 -13.13 -12.20 3.84
CA VAL A 27 -12.97 -13.60 3.41
C VAL A 27 -14.28 -14.11 2.78
N ASP A 28 -15.42 -13.81 3.41
CA ASP A 28 -16.73 -14.20 2.90
C ASP A 28 -17.03 -13.50 1.57
N TYR A 29 -16.78 -12.19 1.49
CA TYR A 29 -16.97 -11.40 0.27
C TYR A 29 -16.08 -11.86 -0.89
N ASN A 30 -14.82 -12.22 -0.59
CA ASN A 30 -13.83 -12.64 -1.58
C ASN A 30 -13.88 -14.15 -1.88
N ASN A 31 -15.00 -14.84 -1.62
CA ASN A 31 -15.20 -16.27 -1.88
C ASN A 31 -14.08 -17.16 -1.30
N GLY A 32 -13.60 -16.84 -0.09
CA GLY A 32 -12.53 -17.57 0.58
C GLY A 32 -11.11 -17.16 0.19
N ASN A 33 -10.91 -16.18 -0.70
CA ASN A 33 -9.57 -15.68 -1.03
C ASN A 33 -8.98 -14.86 0.13
N ARG A 34 -8.16 -15.54 0.94
CA ARG A 34 -7.48 -14.95 2.10
C ARG A 34 -6.48 -13.85 1.73
N GLY A 35 -5.83 -13.92 0.57
CA GLY A 35 -4.87 -12.90 0.15
C GLY A 35 -5.53 -11.54 -0.08
N GLY A 36 -6.69 -11.53 -0.75
CA GLY A 36 -7.52 -10.34 -0.89
C GLY A 36 -8.02 -9.83 0.46
N ALA A 37 -8.49 -10.74 1.33
CA ALA A 37 -8.99 -10.36 2.64
C ALA A 37 -7.94 -9.78 3.59
N ILE A 38 -6.72 -10.29 3.54
CA ILE A 38 -5.57 -9.69 4.23
C ILE A 38 -5.39 -8.26 3.74
N LEU A 39 -5.33 -8.04 2.42
CA LEU A 39 -5.12 -6.72 1.85
C LEU A 39 -6.22 -5.73 2.28
N ASP A 40 -7.49 -6.13 2.18
CA ASP A 40 -8.64 -5.31 2.58
C ASP A 40 -8.58 -4.91 4.06
N THR A 41 -8.12 -5.84 4.91
CA THR A 41 -7.92 -5.58 6.35
C THR A 41 -6.74 -4.64 6.59
N TYR A 42 -5.62 -4.85 5.90
CA TYR A 42 -4.43 -3.97 6.02
C TYR A 42 -4.73 -2.54 5.59
N MET A 43 -5.61 -2.34 4.61
CA MET A 43 -6.06 -1.02 4.17
C MET A 43 -6.82 -0.23 5.25
N GLN A 44 -7.27 -0.86 6.33
CA GLN A 44 -7.94 -0.20 7.45
C GLN A 44 -6.98 0.40 8.49
N LEU A 45 -5.74 -0.11 8.58
CA LEU A 45 -4.76 0.34 9.59
C LEU A 45 -4.49 1.86 9.60
N PRO A 46 -4.48 2.58 8.45
CA PRO A 46 -4.30 4.03 8.45
C PRO A 46 -5.34 4.81 9.26
N PHE A 47 -6.56 4.28 9.45
CA PHE A 47 -7.59 4.95 10.26
C PHE A 47 -7.31 4.93 11.76
N PHE A 48 -6.49 3.99 12.22
CA PHE A 48 -6.15 3.80 13.64
C PHE A 48 -4.70 4.13 13.96
N SER A 49 -3.95 4.63 12.98
CA SER A 49 -2.54 4.96 13.13
C SER A 49 -2.27 6.42 12.81
N ASN A 50 -1.21 6.95 13.39
CA ASN A 50 -0.73 8.27 13.01
C ASN A 50 -0.08 8.15 11.62
N VAL A 51 -0.69 8.75 10.59
CA VAL A 51 -0.22 8.65 9.19
C VAL A 51 1.25 9.07 9.03
N THR A 52 1.71 10.04 9.81
CA THR A 52 3.11 10.51 9.79
C THR A 52 4.09 9.47 10.32
N HIS A 53 3.66 8.61 11.24
CA HIS A 53 4.46 7.50 11.76
C HIS A 53 4.25 6.21 10.97
N PHE A 54 3.08 6.04 10.35
CA PHE A 54 2.75 4.89 9.51
C PHE A 54 3.51 4.92 8.18
N LEU A 55 3.65 6.11 7.58
CA LEU A 55 4.40 6.31 6.35
C LEU A 55 5.82 6.82 6.65
N ASP A 56 6.82 5.96 6.46
CA ASP A 56 8.22 6.37 6.60
C ASP A 56 8.59 7.41 5.54
N VAL A 57 9.02 8.60 5.99
CA VAL A 57 9.36 9.74 5.14
C VAL A 57 10.47 9.41 4.13
N LYS A 58 11.44 8.56 4.51
CA LYS A 58 12.53 8.14 3.62
C LYS A 58 11.99 7.24 2.51
N LEU A 59 11.12 6.29 2.84
CA LEU A 59 10.49 5.41 1.84
C LEU A 59 9.59 6.21 0.88
N GLN A 60 8.83 7.18 1.40
CA GLN A 60 8.05 8.09 0.56
C GLN A 60 8.94 8.93 -0.35
N GLY A 61 10.10 9.39 0.14
CA GLY A 61 11.11 10.08 -0.67
C GLY A 61 11.65 9.22 -1.80
N ASP A 62 11.90 7.94 -1.54
CA ASP A 62 12.39 6.99 -2.54
C ASP A 62 11.34 6.72 -3.65
N ILE A 63 10.07 6.59 -3.27
CA ILE A 63 8.96 6.47 -4.24
C ILE A 63 8.87 7.73 -5.12
N LYS A 64 8.91 8.92 -4.51
CA LYS A 64 8.89 10.20 -5.25
C LYS A 64 10.07 10.34 -6.21
N ARG A 65 11.27 9.96 -5.76
CA ARG A 65 12.48 9.97 -6.60
C ARG A 65 12.32 9.04 -7.80
N TYR A 66 11.78 7.84 -7.58
CA TYR A 66 11.50 6.89 -8.67
C TYR A 66 10.51 7.47 -9.69
N ILE A 67 9.39 8.02 -9.23
CA ILE A 67 8.35 8.61 -10.10
C ILE A 67 8.92 9.77 -10.92
N TYR A 68 9.59 10.72 -10.27
CA TYR A 68 10.21 11.85 -10.94
C TYR A 68 11.22 11.42 -12.00
N ALA A 69 12.09 10.45 -11.68
CA ALA A 69 13.07 9.92 -12.61
C ALA A 69 12.42 9.20 -13.81
N LYS A 70 11.35 8.44 -13.57
CA LYS A 70 10.55 7.77 -14.61
C LYS A 70 9.89 8.79 -15.55
N ASP A 71 9.29 9.84 -14.98
CA ASP A 71 8.50 10.82 -15.72
C ASP A 71 9.35 11.82 -16.50
N THR A 72 10.50 12.23 -15.94
CA THR A 72 11.37 13.24 -16.55
C THR A 72 12.55 12.65 -17.32
N GLY A 73 12.79 11.34 -17.22
CA GLY A 73 13.98 10.68 -17.78
C GLY A 73 15.30 11.09 -17.12
N THR A 74 15.24 11.82 -15.99
CA THR A 74 16.42 12.27 -15.24
C THR A 74 16.90 11.16 -14.31
N PRO A 75 18.21 10.90 -14.18
CA PRO A 75 18.69 9.88 -13.26
C PRO A 75 18.34 10.24 -11.80
N PRO A 76 17.96 9.25 -10.97
CA PRO A 76 17.53 9.46 -9.59
C PRO A 76 18.67 9.94 -8.66
N TYR A 77 19.92 9.64 -9.02
CA TYR A 77 21.15 10.10 -8.36
C TYR A 77 22.07 10.69 -9.42
N SER A 78 23.09 11.43 -8.99
CA SER A 78 24.15 11.88 -9.91
C SER A 78 24.77 10.67 -10.62
N GLY A 79 25.11 10.83 -11.90
CA GLY A 79 25.51 9.72 -12.78
C GLY A 79 26.95 9.22 -12.58
N GLY A 80 27.64 9.58 -11.50
CA GLY A 80 28.99 9.10 -11.23
C GLY A 80 29.01 7.62 -10.85
N TYR A 81 30.12 6.94 -11.17
CA TYR A 81 30.36 5.57 -10.73
C TYR A 81 30.44 5.54 -9.18
N GLY A 82 29.51 4.84 -8.54
CA GLY A 82 29.41 4.76 -7.07
C GLY A 82 28.46 5.77 -6.41
N ASP A 83 27.88 6.70 -7.17
CA ASP A 83 26.95 7.71 -6.64
C ASP A 83 25.56 7.15 -6.31
N THR A 84 25.19 6.06 -6.98
CA THR A 84 23.93 5.38 -6.71
C THR A 84 24.11 4.43 -5.53
N PRO A 85 23.36 4.60 -4.42
CA PRO A 85 23.45 3.70 -3.29
C PRO A 85 23.09 2.27 -3.70
N ASN A 86 23.85 1.26 -3.26
CA ASN A 86 23.53 -0.15 -3.59
C ASN A 86 22.09 -0.52 -3.19
N ILE A 87 21.63 -0.05 -2.03
CA ILE A 87 20.26 -0.28 -1.54
C ILE A 87 19.17 0.35 -2.42
N TRP A 88 19.53 1.35 -3.25
CA TRP A 88 18.58 1.93 -4.19
C TRP A 88 18.19 0.96 -5.29
N MET A 89 19.10 0.10 -5.75
CA MET A 89 18.78 -0.87 -6.80
C MET A 89 17.69 -1.84 -6.34
N ASP A 90 17.78 -2.34 -5.12
CA ASP A 90 16.75 -3.21 -4.53
C ASP A 90 15.40 -2.48 -4.41
N LYS A 91 15.43 -1.25 -3.88
CA LYS A 91 14.23 -0.40 -3.78
C LYS A 91 13.62 -0.09 -5.14
N TYR A 92 14.44 0.17 -6.16
CA TYR A 92 14.00 0.43 -7.52
C TYR A 92 13.19 -0.75 -8.07
N PHE A 93 13.69 -1.98 -7.93
CA PHE A 93 12.99 -3.16 -8.43
C PHE A 93 11.68 -3.40 -7.68
N ILE A 94 11.66 -3.20 -6.37
CA ILE A 94 10.45 -3.30 -5.55
C ILE A 94 9.40 -2.27 -6.00
N ILE A 95 9.77 -0.99 -6.06
CA ILE A 95 8.88 0.10 -6.45
C ILE A 95 8.36 -0.12 -7.88
N LYS A 96 9.24 -0.48 -8.82
CA LYS A 96 8.89 -0.77 -10.21
C LYS A 96 7.88 -1.90 -10.33
N SER A 97 8.10 -3.01 -9.61
CA SER A 97 7.21 -4.17 -9.64
C SER A 97 5.81 -3.80 -9.18
N ILE A 98 5.69 -3.10 -8.04
CA ILE A 98 4.41 -2.70 -7.45
C ILE A 98 3.66 -1.72 -8.36
N ILE A 99 4.35 -0.71 -8.91
CA ILE A 99 3.73 0.27 -9.81
C ILE A 99 3.22 -0.41 -11.08
N ASN A 100 4.02 -1.29 -11.69
CA ASN A 100 3.60 -2.02 -12.89
C ASN A 100 2.42 -2.96 -12.61
N GLU A 101 2.38 -3.61 -11.44
CA GLU A 101 1.24 -4.43 -11.05
C GLU A 101 -0.03 -3.58 -10.86
N HIS A 102 0.09 -2.41 -10.27
CA HIS A 102 -1.01 -1.45 -10.13
C HIS A 102 -1.51 -0.97 -11.50
N GLU A 103 -0.62 -0.48 -12.36
CA GLU A 103 -0.95 -0.05 -13.72
C GLU A 103 -1.61 -1.19 -14.53
N GLY A 104 -1.07 -2.41 -14.43
CA GLY A 104 -1.63 -3.59 -15.10
C GLY A 104 -3.03 -3.98 -14.62
N ARG A 105 -3.33 -3.81 -13.32
CA ARG A 105 -4.68 -4.02 -12.78
C ARG A 105 -5.67 -3.00 -13.33
N GLU A 106 -5.28 -1.73 -13.39
CA GLU A 106 -6.14 -0.66 -13.91
C GLU A 106 -6.47 -0.82 -15.39
N ILE A 107 -5.49 -1.25 -16.21
CA ILE A 107 -5.71 -1.57 -17.64
C ILE A 107 -6.71 -2.72 -17.79
N LYS A 108 -6.56 -3.81 -17.01
CA LYS A 108 -7.47 -4.96 -17.04
C LYS A 108 -8.90 -4.61 -16.61
N LYS A 109 -9.08 -3.66 -15.69
CA LYS A 109 -10.41 -3.15 -15.30
C LYS A 109 -11.05 -2.36 -16.43
N ARG A 110 -10.30 -1.49 -17.12
CA ARG A 110 -10.78 -0.69 -18.25
C ARG A 110 -11.16 -1.53 -19.47
N GLY A 111 -10.41 -2.60 -19.75
CA GLY A 111 -10.71 -3.51 -20.88
C GLY A 111 -11.87 -4.49 -20.63
N LYS A 112 -12.51 -4.47 -19.45
CA LYS A 112 -13.69 -5.27 -19.11
C LYS A 112 -14.99 -4.46 -19.11
N GLN A 113 -14.95 -3.16 -19.42
CA GLN A 113 -16.14 -2.32 -19.63
C GLN A 113 -16.62 -2.39 -21.08
#